data_AF-A0A9P4IZR4-F1
#
_entry.id   AF-A0A9P4IZR4-F1
#
_cell.length_a   1.000
_cell.length_b   1.000
_cell.length_c   1.000
_cell.angle_alpha   90.00
_cell.angle_beta   90.00
_cell.angle_gamma   90.00
#
_symmetry.space_group_name_H-M   'P 1'
#
loop_
_entity.id
_entity.type
_entity.pdbx_description
1 polymer ?
#
loop_
_entity_poly.entity_id
_entity_poly.type
_entity_poly.pdbx_seq_one_letter_code
_entity_poly.pdbx_strand_id
1 'polypeptide(L)'
;EDDITSMAHAQLDTHREIREFSRLAAWEMPLLTELAVPYRPHSDHTNPLRWRYTTYLGTPHPAANKVVLTFSPHNLPLSPSHLIKFIKLCGPRYDPHSRTVKMSSESFPSQAQNKRHLGSTLANLMKEAKDDTDKMEDIPFDFRHARRAATPQFPKEWVLTEGRRRELE
;
A
#
# COMPACT_ATOMS: atom_id res chain seq x y z
N GLU A 1 50.85 -26.20 -22.19
CA GLU A 1 49.49 -25.69 -22.47
C GLU A 1 48.84 -25.52 -21.10
N ASP A 2 49.10 -24.39 -20.45
CA ASP A 2 48.97 -24.27 -18.99
C ASP A 2 47.84 -23.32 -18.58
N ASP A 3 47.01 -22.90 -19.54
CA ASP A 3 45.90 -21.98 -19.33
C ASP A 3 44.63 -22.47 -20.03
N ILE A 4 43.49 -22.12 -19.45
CA ILE A 4 42.17 -22.47 -19.96
C ILE A 4 41.64 -21.38 -20.90
N THR A 5 40.62 -21.72 -21.69
CA THR A 5 40.00 -20.76 -22.60
C THR A 5 39.28 -19.64 -21.82
N SER A 6 39.09 -18.48 -22.45
CA SER A 6 38.38 -17.35 -21.82
C SER A 6 36.95 -17.70 -21.36
N MET A 7 36.26 -18.60 -22.08
CA MET A 7 34.94 -19.09 -21.66
C MET A 7 35.03 -19.93 -20.38
N ALA A 8 36.08 -20.74 -20.25
CA ALA A 8 36.31 -21.55 -19.05
C ALA A 8 36.72 -20.67 -17.86
N HIS A 9 37.49 -19.59 -18.06
CA HIS A 9 37.75 -18.58 -17.02
C HIS A 9 36.47 -17.90 -16.54
N ALA A 10 35.58 -17.50 -17.45
CA ALA A 10 34.30 -16.91 -17.07
C ALA A 10 33.46 -17.88 -16.22
N GLN A 11 33.42 -19.17 -16.58
CA GLN A 11 32.76 -20.19 -15.76
C GLN A 11 33.42 -20.35 -14.38
N LEU A 12 34.76 -20.35 -14.33
CA LEU A 12 35.49 -20.39 -13.07
C LEU A 12 35.16 -19.20 -12.17
N ASP A 13 35.05 -18.00 -12.72
CA ASP A 13 34.66 -16.79 -11.99
C ASP A 13 33.24 -16.88 -11.46
N THR A 14 32.26 -17.32 -12.26
CA THR A 14 30.90 -17.55 -11.75
C THR A 14 30.88 -18.57 -10.60
N HIS A 15 31.71 -19.61 -10.67
CA HIS A 15 31.83 -20.58 -9.59
C HIS A 15 32.47 -19.98 -8.33
N ARG A 16 33.42 -19.04 -8.47
CA ARG A 16 33.99 -18.28 -7.34
C ARG A 16 32.93 -17.40 -6.68
N GLU A 17 32.12 -16.69 -7.45
CA GLU A 17 31.00 -15.87 -6.95
C GLU A 17 29.99 -16.73 -6.17
N ILE A 18 29.58 -17.88 -6.72
CA ILE A 18 28.66 -18.81 -6.04
C ILE A 18 29.23 -19.25 -4.69
N ARG A 19 30.53 -19.57 -4.64
CA ARG A 19 31.21 -19.97 -3.39
C ARG A 19 31.29 -18.83 -2.39
N GLU A 20 31.47 -17.60 -2.86
CA GLU A 20 31.42 -16.41 -2.01
C GLU A 20 30.04 -16.24 -1.37
N PHE A 21 28.96 -16.24 -2.15
CA PHE A 21 27.60 -16.17 -1.61
C PHE A 21 27.26 -17.35 -0.69
N SER A 22 27.75 -18.56 -1.01
CA SER A 22 27.58 -19.74 -0.15
C SER A 22 28.28 -19.56 1.21
N ARG A 23 29.46 -18.93 1.22
CA ARG A 23 30.19 -18.61 2.45
C ARG A 23 29.44 -17.56 3.28
N LEU A 24 28.96 -16.49 2.64
CA LEU A 24 28.13 -15.47 3.30
C LEU A 24 26.87 -16.09 3.91
N ALA A 25 26.20 -16.97 3.19
CA ALA A 25 25.01 -17.68 3.66
C ALA A 25 25.29 -18.60 4.86
N ALA A 26 26.44 -19.29 4.85
CA ALA A 26 26.80 -20.22 5.92
C ALA A 26 27.27 -19.53 7.20
N TRP A 27 28.01 -18.42 7.08
CA TRP A 27 28.74 -17.84 8.22
C TRP A 27 28.25 -16.46 8.65
N GLU A 28 27.78 -15.62 7.71
CA GLU A 28 27.34 -14.25 8.02
C GLU A 28 25.83 -14.15 8.20
N MET A 29 25.03 -14.77 7.34
CA MET A 29 23.56 -14.71 7.42
C MET A 29 22.98 -15.20 8.77
N PRO A 30 23.52 -16.26 9.42
CA PRO A 30 23.01 -16.66 10.73
C PRO A 30 23.15 -15.56 11.79
N LEU A 31 24.18 -14.70 11.71
CA LEU A 31 24.42 -13.59 12.62
C LEU A 31 23.33 -12.51 12.51
N LEU A 32 22.65 -12.39 11.36
CA LEU A 32 21.51 -11.47 11.20
C LEU A 32 20.34 -11.81 12.12
N THR A 33 20.26 -13.05 12.61
CA THR A 33 19.22 -13.47 13.57
C THR A 33 19.32 -12.67 14.88
N GLU A 34 20.52 -12.23 15.28
CA GLU A 34 20.74 -11.42 16.48
C GLU A 34 20.13 -10.01 16.35
N LEU A 35 20.00 -9.51 15.11
CA LEU A 35 19.43 -8.21 14.79
C LEU A 35 17.94 -8.29 14.44
N ALA A 36 17.37 -9.50 14.38
CA ALA A 36 15.98 -9.70 14.00
C ALA A 36 15.03 -9.22 15.12
N VAL A 37 14.06 -8.40 14.74
CA VAL A 37 13.01 -7.92 15.65
C VAL A 37 11.69 -8.60 15.27
N PRO A 38 10.95 -9.21 16.22
CA PRO A 38 9.68 -9.85 15.92
C PRO A 38 8.64 -8.83 15.46
N TYR A 39 7.86 -9.20 14.45
CA TYR A 39 6.78 -8.35 13.96
C TYR A 39 5.71 -8.16 15.04
N ARG A 40 5.41 -6.89 15.35
CA ARG A 40 4.31 -6.52 16.25
C ARG A 40 3.21 -5.85 15.42
N PRO A 41 2.03 -6.48 15.26
CA PRO A 41 0.94 -5.86 14.54
C PRO A 41 0.49 -4.60 15.28
N HIS A 42 0.22 -3.54 14.53
CA HIS A 42 -0.44 -2.35 15.05
C HIS A 42 -1.94 -2.49 14.81
N SER A 43 -2.76 -2.05 15.77
CA SER A 43 -4.19 -1.98 15.53
C SER A 43 -4.51 -0.74 14.69
N ASP A 44 -5.46 -0.89 13.77
CA ASP A 44 -5.91 0.23 12.93
C ASP A 44 -6.47 1.40 13.75
N HIS A 45 -6.95 1.17 14.98
CA HIS A 45 -7.40 2.21 15.90
C HIS A 45 -6.26 3.02 16.52
N THR A 46 -5.08 2.41 16.72
CA THR A 46 -3.92 3.10 17.31
C THR A 46 -3.07 3.79 16.26
N ASN A 47 -2.92 3.19 15.07
CA ASN A 47 -2.17 3.76 13.97
C ASN A 47 -2.89 3.56 12.63
N PRO A 48 -3.93 4.37 12.34
CA PRO A 48 -4.74 4.24 11.12
C PRO A 48 -4.01 4.65 9.84
N LEU A 49 -2.82 5.25 9.95
CA LEU A 49 -2.11 5.89 8.83
C LEU A 49 -1.05 4.96 8.25
N ARG A 50 -1.24 4.54 7.00
CA ARG A 50 -0.26 3.77 6.24
C ARG A 50 0.56 4.66 5.33
N TRP A 51 1.84 4.80 5.64
CA TRP A 51 2.81 5.52 4.82
C TRP A 51 3.57 4.57 3.90
N ARG A 52 3.78 4.96 2.65
CA ARG A 52 4.60 4.24 1.67
C ARG A 52 5.69 5.16 1.14
N TYR A 53 6.93 4.67 1.21
CA TYR A 53 8.13 5.28 0.67
C TYR A 53 8.67 4.42 -0.46
N THR A 54 9.39 5.01 -1.41
CA THR A 54 10.01 4.30 -2.52
C THR A 54 11.51 4.60 -2.53
N THR A 55 12.33 3.55 -2.63
CA THR A 55 13.80 3.65 -2.63
C THR A 55 14.36 2.83 -3.80
N TYR A 56 15.35 3.37 -4.50
CA TYR A 56 15.95 2.78 -5.71
C TYR A 56 17.39 2.26 -5.46
N LEU A 57 17.70 1.92 -4.20
CA LEU A 57 18.93 1.24 -3.74
C LEU A 57 20.22 1.69 -4.48
N GLY A 58 20.69 2.91 -4.17
CA GLY A 58 21.93 3.47 -4.73
C GLY A 58 21.75 4.29 -6.01
N THR A 59 20.59 4.21 -6.67
CA THR A 59 20.31 5.01 -7.86
C THR A 59 19.49 6.26 -7.51
N PRO A 60 19.92 7.48 -7.89
CA PRO A 60 19.07 8.65 -7.79
C PRO A 60 17.92 8.53 -8.79
N HIS A 61 16.68 8.65 -8.31
CA HIS A 61 15.49 8.59 -9.16
C HIS A 61 14.52 9.71 -8.76
N PRO A 62 13.93 10.45 -9.72
CA PRO A 62 13.04 11.58 -9.41
C PRO A 62 11.83 11.15 -8.57
N ALA A 63 11.26 9.97 -8.82
CA ALA A 63 10.13 9.44 -8.04
C ALA A 63 10.51 8.97 -6.61
N ALA A 64 11.80 9.00 -6.23
CA ALA A 64 12.22 8.59 -4.89
C ALA A 64 11.69 9.55 -3.82
N ASN A 65 11.48 10.84 -4.12
CA ASN A 65 10.98 11.79 -3.13
C ASN A 65 9.48 11.60 -2.80
N LYS A 66 8.73 10.90 -3.65
CA LYS A 66 7.28 10.71 -3.52
C LYS A 66 6.92 9.91 -2.28
N VAL A 67 5.99 10.44 -1.49
CA VAL A 67 5.39 9.75 -0.35
C VAL A 67 3.90 9.56 -0.60
N VAL A 68 3.38 8.37 -0.26
CA VAL A 68 1.96 8.06 -0.33
C VAL A 68 1.42 7.79 1.07
N LEU A 69 0.30 8.43 1.39
CA LEU A 69 -0.49 8.20 2.60
C LEU A 69 -1.79 7.50 2.22
N THR A 70 -2.10 6.40 2.90
CA THR A 70 -3.35 5.65 2.76
C THR A 70 -3.95 5.41 4.14
N PHE A 71 -5.25 5.62 4.30
CA PHE A 71 -5.96 5.38 5.57
C PHE A 71 -7.46 5.18 5.32
N SER A 72 -8.16 4.61 6.30
CA SER A 72 -9.63 4.53 6.31
C SER A 72 -10.21 5.71 7.10
N PRO A 73 -11.12 6.51 6.55
CA PRO A 73 -11.81 7.58 7.30
C PRO A 73 -12.54 7.05 8.54
N HIS A 74 -13.02 5.81 8.50
CA HIS A 74 -13.75 5.18 9.61
C HIS A 74 -12.89 4.92 10.85
N ASN A 75 -11.57 4.83 10.67
CA ASN A 75 -10.65 4.61 11.78
C ASN A 75 -10.16 5.94 12.40
N LEU A 76 -10.66 7.08 11.92
CA LEU A 76 -10.38 8.39 12.48
C LEU A 76 -11.38 8.74 13.60
N PRO A 77 -10.98 9.55 14.59
CA PRO A 77 -11.87 9.99 15.67
C PRO A 77 -12.80 11.12 15.17
N LEU A 78 -13.77 10.75 14.32
CA LEU A 78 -14.78 11.64 13.74
C LEU A 78 -16.18 11.15 14.11
N SER A 79 -17.11 12.09 14.34
CA SER A 79 -18.53 11.78 14.47
C SER A 79 -19.10 11.32 13.11
N PRO A 80 -20.26 10.65 13.07
CA PRO A 80 -20.87 10.22 11.81
C PRO A 80 -21.14 11.38 10.82
N SER A 81 -21.58 12.55 11.31
CA SER A 81 -21.80 13.75 10.46
C SER A 81 -20.47 14.30 9.92
N HIS A 82 -19.44 14.41 10.78
CA HIS A 82 -18.11 14.87 10.37
C HIS A 82 -17.44 13.90 9.39
N LEU A 83 -17.70 12.59 9.52
CA LEU A 83 -17.20 11.57 8.60
C LEU A 83 -17.80 11.75 7.20
N ILE A 84 -19.12 12.01 7.11
CA ILE A 84 -19.80 12.28 5.84
C ILE A 84 -19.18 13.50 5.17
N LYS A 85 -19.00 14.61 5.90
CA LYS A 85 -18.31 15.82 5.40
C LYS A 85 -16.88 15.50 4.97
N PHE A 86 -16.11 14.77 5.77
CA PHE A 86 -14.73 14.39 5.46
C PHE A 86 -14.62 13.61 4.14
N ILE A 87 -15.51 12.64 3.91
CA ILE A 87 -15.54 11.85 2.66
C ILE A 87 -15.83 12.75 1.47
N LYS A 88 -16.76 13.70 1.59
CA LYS A 88 -17.07 14.69 0.53
C LYS A 88 -15.86 15.57 0.21
N LEU A 89 -15.16 16.07 1.24
CA LEU A 89 -13.94 16.88 1.07
C LEU A 89 -12.79 16.11 0.41
N CYS A 90 -12.71 14.78 0.61
CA CYS A 90 -11.69 13.96 -0.02
C CYS A 90 -11.87 13.82 -1.55
N GLY A 91 -13.10 13.98 -2.04
CA GLY A 91 -13.45 13.89 -3.46
C GLY A 91 -12.88 12.63 -4.13
N PRO A 92 -12.13 12.76 -5.25
CA PRO A 92 -11.64 11.61 -6.01
C PRO A 92 -10.58 10.77 -5.28
N ARG A 93 -10.07 11.24 -4.13
CA ARG A 93 -9.06 10.53 -3.34
C ARG A 93 -9.66 9.41 -2.50
N TYR A 94 -10.96 9.45 -2.25
CA TYR A 94 -11.70 8.42 -1.52
C TYR A 94 -12.19 7.35 -2.49
N ASP A 95 -11.90 6.08 -2.23
CA ASP A 95 -12.50 4.95 -2.94
C ASP A 95 -13.65 4.35 -2.12
N PRO A 96 -14.91 4.41 -2.60
CA PRO A 96 -16.07 3.85 -1.90
C PRO A 96 -16.04 2.32 -1.78
N HIS A 97 -15.29 1.61 -2.63
CA HIS A 97 -15.26 0.14 -2.62
C HIS A 97 -14.34 -0.39 -1.53
N SER A 98 -13.14 0.18 -1.40
CA SER A 98 -12.19 -0.16 -0.34
C SER A 98 -12.39 0.65 0.93
N ARG A 99 -13.22 1.70 0.89
CA ARG A 99 -13.45 2.67 1.98
C ARG A 99 -12.15 3.31 2.48
N THR A 100 -11.22 3.58 1.56
CA THR A 100 -9.91 4.15 1.87
C THR A 100 -9.69 5.45 1.13
N VAL A 101 -8.96 6.36 1.77
CA VAL A 101 -8.43 7.58 1.14
C VAL A 101 -6.97 7.33 0.79
N LYS A 102 -6.59 7.64 -0.45
CA LYS A 102 -5.20 7.57 -0.93
C LYS A 102 -4.79 8.93 -1.47
N MET A 103 -3.73 9.49 -0.90
CA MET A 103 -3.14 10.75 -1.37
C MET A 103 -1.61 10.69 -1.34
N SER A 104 -0.97 11.42 -2.25
CA SER A 104 0.49 11.45 -2.38
C SER A 104 1.02 12.86 -2.56
N SER A 105 2.28 13.06 -2.21
CA SER A 105 2.99 14.32 -2.43
C SER A 105 4.40 14.02 -2.93
N GLU A 106 4.76 14.72 -4.00
CA GLU A 106 6.11 14.73 -4.61
C GLU A 106 6.55 16.17 -4.93
N SER A 107 5.90 17.15 -4.29
CA SER A 107 6.08 18.58 -4.53
C SER A 107 7.38 19.12 -3.94
N PHE A 108 7.94 18.43 -2.95
CA PHE A 108 9.14 18.84 -2.24
C PHE A 108 10.33 17.93 -2.56
N PRO A 109 11.58 18.44 -2.50
CA PRO A 109 12.78 17.64 -2.77
C PRO A 109 12.96 16.46 -1.81
N SER A 110 12.61 16.62 -0.53
CA SER A 110 12.83 15.58 0.49
C SER A 110 11.55 14.79 0.79
N GLN A 111 11.69 13.45 0.93
CA GLN A 111 10.62 12.58 1.43
C GLN A 111 10.05 13.07 2.77
N ALA A 112 10.90 13.57 3.67
CA ALA A 112 10.47 14.07 4.98
C ALA A 112 9.55 15.29 4.85
N GLN A 113 9.83 16.18 3.91
CA GLN A 113 9.00 17.34 3.60
C GLN A 113 7.66 16.92 2.99
N ASN A 114 7.68 16.01 2.02
CA ASN A 114 6.45 15.45 1.42
C ASN A 114 5.57 14.74 2.46
N LYS A 115 6.17 13.97 3.38
CA LYS A 115 5.45 13.36 4.51
C LYS A 115 4.81 14.41 5.41
N ARG A 116 5.56 15.45 5.79
CA ARG A 116 5.06 16.54 6.64
C ARG A 116 3.90 17.29 5.99
N HIS A 117 4.03 17.58 4.69
CA HIS A 117 2.98 18.24 3.91
C HIS A 117 1.69 17.41 3.85
N LEU A 118 1.79 16.09 3.66
CA LEU A 118 0.63 15.20 3.74
C LEU A 118 0.02 15.17 5.14
N GLY A 119 0.84 15.22 6.18
CA GLY A 119 0.38 15.31 7.57
C GLY A 119 -0.38 16.61 7.85
N SER A 120 0.14 17.76 7.41
CA SER A 120 -0.56 19.04 7.56
C SER A 120 -1.85 19.10 6.73
N THR A 121 -1.84 18.53 5.52
CA THR A 121 -3.03 18.42 4.67
C THR A 121 -4.11 17.60 5.35
N LEU A 122 -3.75 16.45 5.95
CA LEU A 122 -4.70 15.63 6.70
C LEU A 122 -5.25 16.37 7.91
N ALA A 123 -4.39 17.07 8.68
CA ALA A 123 -4.82 17.85 9.83
C ALA A 123 -5.81 18.96 9.42
N ASN A 124 -5.56 19.63 8.29
CA ASN A 124 -6.48 20.63 7.74
C ASN A 124 -7.81 20.01 7.31
N LEU A 125 -7.79 18.86 6.63
CA LEU A 125 -9.02 18.12 6.28
C LEU A 125 -9.82 17.71 7.52
N MET A 126 -9.15 17.26 8.58
CA MET A 126 -9.80 16.92 9.84
C MET A 126 -10.37 18.14 10.55
N LYS A 127 -9.68 19.29 10.50
CA LYS A 127 -10.16 20.55 11.04
C LYS A 127 -11.43 21.01 10.32
N GLU A 128 -11.39 21.00 8.98
CA GLU A 128 -12.52 21.39 8.14
C GLU A 128 -13.72 20.45 8.32
N ALA A 129 -13.48 19.15 8.41
CA ALA A 129 -14.54 18.18 8.66
C ALA A 129 -15.23 18.33 10.02
N LYS A 130 -14.53 18.87 11.02
CA LYS A 130 -15.07 19.17 12.37
C LYS A 130 -15.71 20.55 12.47
N ASP A 131 -15.58 21.39 11.45
CA ASP A 131 -16.26 22.68 11.42
C ASP A 131 -17.74 22.46 11.13
N ASP A 132 -18.60 22.90 12.05
CA ASP A 132 -20.05 22.75 12.01
C ASP A 132 -20.77 23.91 11.29
N THR A 133 -20.03 24.90 10.77
CA THR A 133 -20.59 26.04 10.01
C THR A 133 -21.36 25.58 8.76
N ASP A 134 -20.80 24.64 8.01
CA ASP A 134 -21.42 23.98 6.86
C ASP A 134 -21.23 22.46 6.97
N LYS A 135 -22.34 21.72 7.11
CA LYS A 135 -22.33 20.26 7.24
C LYS A 135 -22.35 19.52 5.90
N MET A 136 -22.63 20.24 4.80
CA MET A 136 -22.76 19.69 3.45
C MET A 136 -23.75 18.53 3.36
N GLU A 137 -24.79 18.46 4.20
CA GLU A 137 -25.74 17.34 4.25
C GLU A 137 -26.62 17.23 3.00
N ASP A 138 -26.91 18.37 2.38
CA ASP A 138 -27.66 18.53 1.13
C ASP A 138 -26.92 17.97 -0.09
N ILE A 139 -25.59 17.94 -0.06
CA ILE A 139 -24.75 17.44 -1.15
C ILE A 139 -24.66 15.90 -1.07
N PRO A 140 -25.10 15.14 -2.10
CA PRO A 140 -24.95 13.69 -2.12
C PRO A 140 -23.48 13.28 -2.29
N PHE A 141 -23.16 12.03 -1.96
CA PHE A 141 -21.83 11.50 -2.26
C PHE A 141 -21.59 11.39 -3.77
N ASP A 142 -20.48 11.94 -4.26
CA ASP A 142 -20.04 11.77 -5.64
C ASP A 142 -19.02 10.63 -5.75
N PHE A 143 -19.43 9.54 -6.39
CA PHE A 143 -18.60 8.36 -6.65
C PHE A 143 -18.35 8.11 -8.14
N ARG A 144 -18.55 9.13 -9.00
CA ARG A 144 -18.40 8.99 -10.45
C ARG A 144 -16.97 8.62 -10.88
N HIS A 145 -15.95 8.98 -10.09
CA HIS A 145 -14.55 8.63 -10.34
C HIS A 145 -14.22 7.16 -10.06
N ALA A 146 -15.03 6.46 -9.27
CA ALA A 146 -14.75 5.12 -8.79
C ALA A 146 -15.52 4.02 -9.52
N ARG A 147 -15.94 4.23 -10.77
CA ARG A 147 -16.70 3.21 -11.52
C ARG A 147 -15.89 1.93 -11.69
N ARG A 148 -16.48 0.79 -11.32
CA ARG A 148 -15.93 -0.55 -11.52
C ARG A 148 -16.85 -1.39 -12.38
N ALA A 149 -16.27 -2.24 -13.23
CA ALA A 149 -17.03 -3.24 -13.96
C ALA A 149 -17.57 -4.29 -12.99
N ALA A 150 -18.79 -4.77 -13.23
CA ALA A 150 -19.35 -5.89 -12.49
C ALA A 150 -18.50 -7.14 -12.74
N THR A 151 -18.12 -7.85 -11.68
CA THR A 151 -17.43 -9.12 -11.78
C THR A 151 -18.46 -10.24 -11.91
N PRO A 152 -18.56 -10.92 -13.06
CA PRO A 152 -19.48 -12.04 -13.20
C PRO A 152 -19.10 -13.13 -12.19
N GLN A 153 -20.10 -13.65 -11.49
CA GLN A 153 -19.93 -14.77 -10.57
C GLN A 153 -20.49 -16.02 -11.21
N PHE A 154 -19.88 -17.18 -10.90
CA PHE A 154 -20.45 -18.45 -11.31
C PHE A 154 -21.87 -18.58 -10.72
N PRO A 155 -22.90 -18.86 -11.54
CA PRO A 155 -24.25 -19.00 -11.04
C PRO A 155 -24.33 -20.10 -9.99
N LYS A 156 -24.81 -19.76 -8.78
CA LYS A 156 -24.94 -20.73 -7.70
C LYS A 156 -25.87 -21.89 -8.07
N GLU A 157 -26.84 -21.62 -8.92
CA GLU A 157 -27.80 -22.62 -9.45
C GLU A 157 -27.15 -23.68 -10.34
N TRP A 158 -25.99 -23.37 -10.96
CA TRP A 158 -25.26 -24.33 -11.78
C TRP A 158 -24.34 -25.24 -10.96
N VAL A 159 -24.22 -24.98 -9.65
CA VAL A 159 -23.49 -25.87 -8.75
C VAL A 159 -24.25 -27.18 -8.67
N LEU A 160 -23.60 -28.28 -9.08
CA LEU A 160 -24.19 -29.62 -9.17
C LEU A 160 -24.37 -30.27 -7.78
N THR A 161 -25.27 -29.68 -6.98
CA THR A 161 -25.71 -30.18 -5.68
C THR A 161 -26.52 -31.47 -5.83
N GLU A 162 -26.68 -32.24 -4.77
CA GLU A 162 -27.49 -33.47 -4.79
C GLU A 162 -28.94 -33.21 -5.23
N GLY A 163 -29.53 -32.09 -4.78
CA GLY A 163 -30.86 -31.67 -5.23
C GLY A 163 -30.88 -31.39 -6.74
N ARG A 164 -29.88 -30.67 -7.25
CA ARG A 164 -29.79 -30.39 -8.68
C ARG A 164 -29.55 -31.64 -9.53
N ARG A 165 -28.84 -32.64 -9.01
CA ARG A 165 -28.67 -33.94 -9.70
C ARG A 165 -30.01 -34.66 -9.84
N ARG A 166 -30.81 -34.72 -8.78
CA ARG A 166 -32.16 -35.33 -8.81
C ARG A 166 -33.14 -34.60 -9.73
N GLU A 167 -32.99 -33.29 -9.90
CA GLU A 167 -33.80 -32.51 -10.86
C GLU A 167 -33.41 -32.77 -12.33
N LEU A 168 -32.21 -33.27 -12.58
CA LEU A 168 -31.67 -33.53 -13.92
C LEU A 168 -31.80 -35.00 -14.34
N GLU A 169 -32.13 -35.89 -13.41
CA GLU A 169 -32.50 -37.30 -13.64
C GLU A 169 -33.97 -37.41 -14.09
#